data_AF-A0A8K0GZ86-F1
#
_entry.id   AF-A0A8K0GZ86-F1
#
_cell.length_a   1.000
_cell.length_b   1.000
_cell.length_c   1.000
_cell.angle_alpha   90.00
_cell.angle_beta   90.00
_cell.angle_gamma   90.00
#
_symmetry.space_group_name_H-M   'P 1'
#
loop_
_entity.id
_entity.type
_entity.pdbx_description
1 polymer ?
#
loop_
_entity_poly.entity_id
_entity_poly.type
_entity_poly.pdbx_seq_one_letter_code
_entity_poly.pdbx_strand_id
1 'polypeptide(L)'
;MVTWPISSEQFYNEKLVTQVLGIGVGVGVQNWSLSSGDFVKREAIEKAVSKIMVGEEAEEMRIKAKAFGEMARKAVEEGGSSYLDLDSFIEELKIRRKELSIYV
;
A
#
# COMPACT_ATOMS: atom_id res chain seq x y z
N MET A 1 1.68 -7.06 7.37
CA MET A 1 2.84 -6.14 7.40
C MET A 1 2.98 -5.55 8.79
N VAL A 2 4.21 -5.31 9.27
CA VAL A 2 4.44 -4.47 10.46
C VAL A 2 4.78 -3.06 9.96
N THR A 3 3.96 -2.05 10.28
CA THR A 3 4.17 -0.68 9.81
C THR A 3 5.04 0.11 10.77
N TRP A 4 6.02 0.81 10.22
CA TRP A 4 6.95 1.68 10.94
C TRP A 4 7.14 2.98 10.15
N PRO A 5 6.16 3.91 10.21
CA PRO A 5 6.24 5.16 9.48
C PRO A 5 7.33 6.08 10.06
N ILE A 6 7.97 6.86 9.20
CA ILE A 6 9.02 7.83 9.53
C ILE A 6 8.59 9.23 9.08
N SER A 7 8.16 9.38 7.82
CA SER A 7 7.84 10.68 7.23
C SER A 7 6.84 10.58 6.07
N SER A 8 6.66 11.72 5.38
CA SER A 8 5.81 11.89 4.20
C SER A 8 4.41 11.31 4.41
N GLU A 9 3.93 10.54 3.43
CA GLU A 9 2.61 9.90 3.40
C GLU A 9 2.52 8.61 4.23
N GLN A 10 3.63 8.16 4.83
CA GLN A 10 3.70 6.83 5.46
C GLN A 10 2.72 6.66 6.62
N PHE A 11 2.38 7.74 7.33
CA PHE A 11 1.36 7.71 8.39
C PHE A 11 -0.04 7.46 7.83
N TYR A 12 -0.36 8.00 6.65
CA TYR A 12 -1.61 7.68 5.96
C TYR A 12 -1.60 6.24 5.44
N ASN A 13 -0.48 5.80 4.86
CA ASN A 13 -0.32 4.43 4.39
C ASN A 13 -0.42 3.42 5.54
N GLU A 14 0.07 3.75 6.74
CA GLU A 14 -0.16 2.93 7.93
C GLU A 14 -1.66 2.77 8.20
N LYS A 15 -2.44 3.84 8.18
CA LYS A 15 -3.90 3.77 8.41
C LYS A 15 -4.59 2.96 7.33
N LEU A 16 -4.20 3.11 6.07
CA LEU A 16 -4.69 2.28 4.97
C LEU A 16 -4.43 0.79 5.26
N VAL A 17 -3.20 0.43 5.60
CA VAL A 17 -2.79 -0.97 5.83
C VAL A 17 -3.45 -1.57 7.07
N THR A 18 -3.53 -0.81 8.15
CA THR A 18 -3.92 -1.31 9.48
C THR A 18 -5.42 -1.20 9.73
N GLN A 19 -6.07 -0.10 9.32
CA GLN A 19 -7.47 0.19 9.67
C GLN A 19 -8.43 -0.07 8.51
N VAL A 20 -8.01 0.18 7.26
CA VAL A 20 -8.88 0.03 6.09
C VAL A 20 -8.76 -1.38 5.52
N LEU A 21 -7.54 -1.80 5.18
CA LEU A 21 -7.28 -3.12 4.60
C LEU A 21 -7.24 -4.22 5.67
N GLY A 22 -6.84 -3.87 6.90
CA GLY A 22 -6.74 -4.82 8.02
C GLY A 22 -5.74 -5.95 7.73
N ILE A 23 -4.59 -5.64 7.13
CA ILE A 23 -3.56 -6.61 6.73
C ILE A 23 -2.22 -6.37 7.46
N GLY A 24 -2.23 -5.55 8.50
CA GLY A 24 -1.01 -5.20 9.22
C GLY A 24 -1.24 -4.61 10.60
N VAL A 25 -0.12 -4.44 11.30
CA VAL A 25 -0.04 -3.94 12.68
C VAL A 25 1.02 -2.84 12.74
N GLY A 26 0.70 -1.72 13.39
CA GLY A 26 1.68 -0.66 13.63
C GLY A 26 2.53 -0.92 14.86
N VAL A 27 3.81 -0.54 14.79
CA VAL A 27 4.71 -0.56 15.95
C VAL A 27 4.44 0.57 16.94
N GLY A 28 3.61 1.55 16.56
CA GLY A 28 3.16 2.63 17.42
C GLY A 28 3.94 3.95 17.30
N VAL A 29 4.62 4.20 16.19
CA VAL A 29 5.19 5.54 15.90
C VAL A 29 4.06 6.53 15.65
N GLN A 30 4.13 7.70 16.27
CA GLN A 30 3.16 8.78 16.12
C GLN A 30 3.80 10.08 15.62
N ASN A 31 5.11 10.25 15.83
CA ASN A 31 5.82 11.47 15.46
C ASN A 31 6.43 11.39 14.06
N TRP A 32 6.00 12.31 13.20
CA TRP A 32 6.59 12.56 11.89
C TRP A 32 7.95 13.24 12.06
N SER A 33 9.04 12.61 11.64
CA SER A 33 10.39 13.18 11.78
C SER A 33 11.39 12.47 10.88
N LEU A 34 12.19 13.26 10.14
CA LEU A 34 13.28 12.77 9.30
C LEU A 34 14.61 12.62 10.05
N SER A 35 14.72 13.15 11.27
CA SER A 35 15.97 13.20 12.04
C SER A 35 15.91 12.35 13.29
N SER A 36 15.05 12.73 14.23
CA SER A 36 14.83 12.03 15.50
C SER A 36 13.34 11.77 15.65
N GLY A 37 12.90 10.60 15.20
CA GLY A 37 11.52 10.12 15.40
C GLY A 37 11.31 9.52 16.78
N ASP A 38 10.21 8.79 16.94
CA ASP A 38 9.93 8.07 18.18
C ASP A 38 10.94 6.95 18.44
N PHE A 39 11.42 6.89 19.68
CA PHE A 39 12.16 5.74 20.17
C PHE A 39 11.20 4.61 20.52
N VAL A 40 10.94 3.73 19.56
CA VAL A 40 10.13 2.53 19.76
C VAL A 40 10.88 1.55 20.66
N LYS A 41 10.31 1.26 21.84
CA LYS A 41 10.88 0.29 22.77
C LYS A 41 10.79 -1.14 22.23
N ARG A 42 11.72 -2.00 22.63
CA ARG A 42 11.76 -3.41 22.19
C ARG A 42 10.45 -4.15 22.46
N GLU A 43 9.75 -3.82 23.54
CA GLU A 43 8.48 -4.46 23.94
C GLU A 43 7.36 -4.17 22.93
N ALA A 44 7.34 -2.96 22.34
CA ALA A 44 6.38 -2.61 21.31
C ALA A 44 6.67 -3.37 20.01
N ILE A 45 7.94 -3.54 19.66
CA ILE A 45 8.39 -4.33 18.50
C ILE A 45 7.99 -5.80 18.69
N GLU A 46 8.33 -6.39 19.85
CA GLU A 46 8.00 -7.77 20.19
C GLU A 46 6.49 -8.02 20.12
N LYS A 47 5.68 -7.10 20.65
CA LYS A 47 4.22 -7.19 20.58
C LYS A 47 3.71 -7.14 19.14
N ALA A 48 4.22 -6.22 18.31
CA ALA A 48 3.79 -6.09 16.92
C ALA A 48 4.15 -7.32 16.09
N VAL A 49 5.38 -7.83 16.25
CA VAL A 49 5.85 -9.06 15.59
C VAL A 49 5.06 -10.28 16.08
N SER A 50 4.83 -10.42 17.37
CA SER A 50 4.04 -11.54 17.90
C SER A 50 2.62 -11.51 17.36
N LYS A 51 1.98 -10.33 17.31
CA LYS A 51 0.61 -10.17 16.80
C LYS A 51 0.47 -10.58 15.34
N ILE A 52 1.43 -10.23 14.46
CA ILE A 52 1.36 -10.58 13.03
C ILE A 52 1.73 -12.05 12.75
N MET A 53 2.57 -12.66 13.59
CA MET A 53 3.06 -14.02 13.35
C MET A 53 2.13 -15.08 13.96
N VAL A 54 1.82 -14.95 15.25
CA VAL A 54 1.14 -15.98 16.06
C VAL A 54 -0.07 -15.44 16.84
N GLY A 55 -0.42 -14.16 16.65
CA GLY A 55 -1.59 -13.56 17.27
C GLY A 55 -2.91 -14.14 16.74
N GLU A 56 -3.99 -13.91 17.49
CA GLU A 56 -5.33 -14.38 17.16
C GLU A 56 -5.79 -13.92 15.76
N GLU A 57 -5.54 -12.66 15.42
CA GLU A 57 -5.89 -12.06 14.13
C GLU A 57 -4.87 -12.37 13.00
N ALA A 58 -3.79 -13.09 13.30
CA ALA A 58 -2.67 -13.27 12.36
C ALA A 58 -3.07 -14.00 11.08
N GLU A 59 -3.90 -15.04 11.23
CA GLU A 59 -4.34 -15.83 10.09
C GLU A 59 -5.32 -15.06 9.20
N GLU A 60 -6.26 -14.34 9.80
CA GLU A 60 -7.18 -13.48 9.05
C GLU A 60 -6.43 -12.41 8.24
N MET A 61 -5.42 -11.77 8.85
CA MET A 61 -4.57 -10.79 8.16
C MET A 61 -3.84 -11.42 6.97
N ARG A 62 -3.33 -12.65 7.09
CA ARG A 62 -2.65 -13.37 5.99
C ARG A 62 -3.62 -13.72 4.87
N ILE A 63 -4.82 -14.20 5.20
CA ILE A 63 -5.87 -14.52 4.22
C ILE A 63 -6.24 -13.27 3.43
N LYS A 64 -6.52 -12.14 4.11
CA LYS A 64 -6.83 -10.87 3.46
C LYS A 64 -5.68 -10.39 2.57
N ALA A 65 -4.44 -10.43 3.08
CA ALA A 65 -3.27 -10.03 2.31
C ALA A 65 -3.09 -10.86 1.03
N LYS A 66 -3.34 -12.18 1.10
CA LYS A 66 -3.31 -13.06 -0.07
C LYS A 66 -4.40 -12.71 -1.08
N ALA A 67 -5.63 -12.46 -0.61
CA ALA A 67 -6.73 -12.05 -1.48
C ALA A 67 -6.43 -10.72 -2.20
N PHE A 68 -5.90 -9.72 -1.49
CA PHE A 68 -5.43 -8.48 -2.11
C PHE A 68 -4.30 -8.72 -3.12
N GLY A 69 -3.37 -9.63 -2.81
CA GLY A 69 -2.30 -10.00 -3.74
C GLY A 69 -2.81 -10.65 -5.04
N GLU A 70 -3.86 -11.47 -4.95
CA GLU A 70 -4.51 -12.04 -6.13
C GLU A 70 -5.28 -10.98 -6.94
N MET A 71 -6.00 -10.08 -6.27
CA MET A 71 -6.69 -8.97 -6.94
C MET A 71 -5.71 -8.03 -7.64
N ALA A 72 -4.59 -7.68 -6.99
CA ALA A 72 -3.56 -6.82 -7.56
C ALA A 72 -2.94 -7.45 -8.82
N ARG A 73 -2.71 -8.78 -8.82
CA ARG A 73 -2.20 -9.50 -10.00
C ARG A 73 -3.21 -9.45 -11.15
N LYS A 74 -4.48 -9.77 -10.87
CA LYS A 74 -5.55 -9.72 -11.88
C LYS A 74 -5.77 -8.32 -12.46
N ALA A 75 -5.58 -7.27 -11.66
CA ALA A 75 -5.75 -5.90 -12.12
C ALA A 75 -4.75 -5.50 -13.22
N VAL A 76 -3.55 -6.11 -13.25
CA VAL A 76 -2.47 -5.78 -14.20
C VAL A 76 -2.28 -6.80 -15.32
N GLU A 77 -2.92 -7.98 -15.23
CA GLU A 77 -2.98 -8.95 -16.32
C GLU A 77 -3.73 -8.39 -17.53
N GLU A 78 -3.56 -8.98 -18.72
CA GLU A 78 -4.26 -8.56 -19.93
C GLU A 78 -5.78 -8.59 -19.73
N GLY A 79 -6.45 -7.47 -20.04
CA GLY A 79 -7.87 -7.28 -19.77
C GLY A 79 -8.22 -6.93 -18.31
N GLY A 80 -7.23 -6.81 -17.43
CA GLY A 80 -7.37 -6.32 -16.06
C GLY A 80 -7.68 -4.83 -15.97
N SER A 81 -8.21 -4.37 -14.85
CA SER A 81 -8.67 -2.97 -14.70
C SER A 81 -7.54 -1.95 -14.88
N SER A 82 -6.40 -2.15 -14.23
CA SER A 82 -5.25 -1.22 -14.36
C SER A 82 -4.58 -1.33 -15.72
N TYR A 83 -4.61 -2.51 -16.35
CA TYR A 83 -4.15 -2.69 -17.73
C TYR A 83 -5.00 -1.85 -18.69
N LEU A 84 -6.32 -1.98 -18.61
CA LEU A 84 -7.27 -1.25 -19.46
C LEU A 84 -7.24 0.27 -19.24
N ASP A 85 -7.06 0.71 -17.99
CA ASP A 85 -6.90 2.14 -17.68
C ASP A 85 -5.63 2.72 -18.32
N LEU A 86 -4.52 1.97 -18.28
CA LEU A 86 -3.27 2.40 -18.91
C LEU A 86 -3.39 2.43 -20.44
N ASP A 87 -4.02 1.43 -21.05
CA ASP A 87 -4.29 1.41 -22.48
C ASP A 87 -5.15 2.61 -22.90
N SER A 88 -6.22 2.88 -22.14
CA SER A 88 -7.10 4.03 -22.38
C SER A 88 -6.33 5.35 -22.31
N PHE A 89 -5.46 5.49 -21.32
CA PHE A 89 -4.59 6.66 -21.17
C PHE A 89 -3.63 6.82 -22.36
N ILE A 90 -3.02 5.73 -22.84
CA ILE A 90 -2.11 5.75 -24.00
C ILE A 90 -2.87 6.15 -25.27
N GLU A 91 -4.07 5.63 -25.48
CA GLU A 91 -4.90 6.01 -26.63
C GLU A 91 -5.29 7.50 -26.58
N GLU A 92 -5.64 8.03 -25.42
CA GLU A 92 -5.90 9.47 -25.24
C GLU A 92 -4.67 10.31 -25.62
N LEU A 93 -3.47 9.90 -25.21
CA LEU A 93 -2.22 10.58 -25.58
C LEU A 93 -1.94 10.49 -27.09
N LYS A 94 -2.25 9.36 -27.74
CA LYS A 94 -2.08 9.20 -29.19
C LYS A 94 -3.03 10.12 -29.95
N ILE A 95 -4.29 10.23 -29.52
CA ILE A 95 -5.28 11.13 -30.12
C ILE A 95 -4.80 12.58 -30.01
N ARG A 96 -4.44 13.04 -28.79
CA ARG A 96 -3.93 14.40 -28.56
C ARG A 96 -2.70 14.74 -29.41
N ARG A 97 -1.79 13.77 -29.59
CA ARG A 97 -0.60 13.97 -30.43
C ARG A 97 -0.97 14.23 -31.88
N LYS A 98 -1.92 13.46 -32.44
CA LYS A 98 -2.38 13.64 -33.82
C LYS A 98 -3.07 14.99 -34.00
N GLU A 99 -3.88 15.42 -33.04
CA GLU A 99 -4.51 16.74 -33.05
C GLU A 99 -3.45 17.85 -33.09
N LEU A 100 -2.41 17.78 -32.25
CA LEU A 100 -1.31 18.75 -32.25
C LEU A 100 -0.49 18.75 -33.56
N SER A 101 -0.30 17.59 -34.19
CA SER A 101 0.38 17.48 -35.49
C SER A 101 -0.43 18.01 -36.67
N ILE A 102 -1.72 18.34 -36.50
CA ILE A 102 -2.51 19.05 -37.52
C ILE A 102 -2.22 20.56 -37.48
N TYR A 103 -1.70 21.08 -36.37
CA TYR A 103 -1.44 22.51 -36.15
C TYR A 103 0.03 22.92 -36.32
N VAL A 104 0.93 21.99 -36.62
CA VAL A 104 2.38 22.22 -36.87
C VAL A 104 2.75 21.70 -38.25
#